data_AF-A0A0V1FQW1-F1
#
_entry.id   AF-A0A0V1FQW1-F1
#
_cell.length_a   1.000
_cell.length_b   1.000
_cell.length_c   1.000
_cell.angle_alpha   90.00
_cell.angle_beta   90.00
_cell.angle_gamma   90.00
#
_symmetry.space_group_name_H-M   'P 1'
#
loop_
_entity.id
_entity.type
_entity.pdbx_description
1 polymer ?
#
loop_
_entity_poly.entity_id
_entity_poly.type
_entity_poly.pdbx_seq_one_letter_code
_entity_poly.pdbx_strand_id
1 'polypeptide(L)'
;MADQLCGYAYLKICGLQTDILPLDNVKKVLETIYNLNVCSFGNGTLGAVNGMLYSGEKDTSSLQADEVWTGVTYFLSAHMISEGFVEQGFSTASGIYKSCFESFGMHYQTPEALYEKKWFRAIGYMRPLSIWAIQWYLDVQKDINEHR
;
A
#
# COMPACT_ATOMS: atom_id res chain seq x y z
N MET A 1 9.60 -4.07 5.20
CA MET A 1 9.42 -2.96 4.24
C MET A 1 8.08 -3.12 3.54
N ALA A 2 7.30 -2.04 3.41
CA ALA A 2 5.97 -2.07 2.79
C ALA A 2 6.01 -2.49 1.31
N ASP A 3 7.04 -2.08 0.57
CA ASP A 3 7.15 -2.29 -0.88
C ASP A 3 8.02 -3.51 -1.28
N GLN A 4 8.29 -4.42 -0.35
CA GLN A 4 9.28 -5.50 -0.56
C GLN A 4 8.89 -6.50 -1.67
N LEU A 5 7.61 -6.54 -2.07
CA LEU A 5 7.09 -7.40 -3.14
C LEU A 5 6.69 -6.61 -4.40
N CYS A 6 7.18 -5.39 -4.58
CA CYS A 6 6.76 -4.54 -5.70
C CYS A 6 7.00 -5.18 -7.08
N GLY A 7 8.14 -5.87 -7.26
CA GLY A 7 8.45 -6.57 -8.51
C GLY A 7 7.48 -7.72 -8.79
N TYR A 8 7.14 -8.51 -7.76
CA TYR A 8 6.14 -9.57 -7.88
C TYR A 8 4.76 -8.98 -8.25
N ALA A 9 4.34 -7.91 -7.57
CA ALA A 9 3.08 -7.22 -7.85
C ALA A 9 3.04 -6.67 -9.29
N TYR A 10 4.15 -6.13 -9.79
CA TYR A 10 4.23 -5.56 -11.13
C TYR A 10 4.15 -6.63 -12.23
N LEU A 11 4.78 -7.80 -12.02
CA LEU A 11 4.70 -8.92 -12.97
C LEU A 11 3.24 -9.41 -13.13
N LYS A 12 2.47 -9.44 -12.04
CA LYS A 12 1.04 -9.76 -12.09
C LYS A 12 0.24 -8.72 -12.90
N ILE A 13 0.52 -7.43 -12.75
CA ILE A 13 -0.11 -6.38 -13.57
C ILE A 13 0.16 -6.60 -15.06
N CYS A 14 1.39 -7.01 -15.40
CA CYS A 14 1.77 -7.34 -16.76
C CYS A 14 1.14 -8.64 -17.30
N GLY A 15 0.30 -9.34 -16.52
CA GLY A 15 -0.30 -10.62 -16.93
C GLY A 15 0.70 -11.77 -16.99
N LEU A 16 1.89 -11.61 -16.38
CA LEU A 16 2.90 -12.66 -16.36
C LEU A 16 2.60 -13.60 -15.18
N GLN A 17 2.34 -14.87 -15.49
CA GLN A 17 2.27 -15.92 -14.48
C GLN A 17 3.69 -16.26 -14.03
N THR A 18 3.97 -16.05 -12.75
CA THR A 18 5.33 -16.20 -12.23
C THR A 18 5.36 -17.05 -10.97
N ASP A 19 6.00 -18.22 -11.07
CA ASP A 19 6.39 -19.05 -9.91
C ASP A 19 7.70 -18.54 -9.27
N ILE A 20 7.96 -17.24 -9.33
CA ILE A 20 9.20 -16.65 -8.81
C ILE A 20 9.27 -16.70 -7.28
N LEU A 21 8.11 -16.81 -6.62
CA LEU A 21 7.97 -16.91 -5.17
C LEU A 21 6.84 -17.88 -4.82
N PRO A 22 6.98 -18.69 -3.75
CA PRO A 22 5.87 -19.51 -3.27
C PRO A 22 4.69 -18.63 -2.81
N LEU A 23 3.48 -18.94 -3.29
CA LEU A 23 2.27 -18.15 -3.00
C LEU A 23 2.02 -18.00 -1.49
N ASP A 24 2.23 -19.06 -0.71
CA ASP A 24 2.06 -19.01 0.75
C ASP A 24 3.01 -18.00 1.41
N ASN A 25 4.21 -17.82 0.87
CA ASN A 25 5.15 -16.82 1.38
C ASN A 25 4.70 -15.41 1.01
N VAL A 26 4.19 -15.20 -0.21
CA VAL A 26 3.60 -13.92 -0.63
C VAL A 26 2.46 -13.52 0.30
N LYS A 27 1.53 -14.45 0.57
CA LYS A 27 0.38 -14.22 1.46
C LYS A 27 0.82 -13.88 2.88
N LYS A 28 1.77 -14.64 3.45
CA LYS A 28 2.34 -14.35 4.78
C LYS A 28 3.02 -12.99 4.85
N VAL A 29 3.73 -12.59 3.79
CA VAL A 29 4.38 -11.27 3.72
C VAL A 29 3.33 -10.15 3.67
N LEU A 30 2.28 -10.29 2.86
CA LEU A 30 1.19 -9.30 2.80
C LEU A 30 0.45 -9.17 4.14
N GLU A 31 0.16 -10.28 4.79
CA GLU A 31 -0.43 -10.29 6.14
C GLU A 31 0.49 -9.62 7.16
N THR A 32 1.80 -9.91 7.10
CA THR A 32 2.79 -9.27 7.97
C THR A 32 2.86 -7.76 7.74
N ILE A 33 2.88 -7.31 6.48
CA ILE A 33 2.88 -5.89 6.13
C ILE A 33 1.60 -5.21 6.63
N TYR A 34 0.43 -5.84 6.44
CA TYR A 34 -0.83 -5.27 6.92
C TYR A 34 -0.82 -5.13 8.46
N ASN A 35 -0.44 -6.18 9.17
CA ASN A 35 -0.45 -6.17 10.64
C ASN A 35 0.57 -5.17 11.21
N LEU A 36 1.78 -5.11 10.64
CA LEU A 36 2.86 -4.26 11.16
C LEU A 36 2.85 -2.86 10.55
N ASN A 37 2.99 -2.74 9.23
CA ASN A 37 3.17 -1.46 8.57
C ASN A 37 1.87 -0.62 8.48
N VAL A 38 0.70 -1.25 8.61
CA VAL A 38 -0.60 -0.57 8.56
C VAL A 38 -1.23 -0.52 9.94
N CYS A 39 -1.65 -1.65 10.52
CA CYS A 39 -2.43 -1.66 11.76
C CYS A 39 -1.65 -1.10 12.96
N SER A 40 -0.37 -1.43 13.12
CA SER A 40 0.47 -0.91 14.20
C SER A 40 0.95 0.54 13.98
N PHE A 41 0.66 1.16 12.84
CA PHE A 41 1.06 2.55 12.53
C PHE A 41 -0.16 3.48 12.44
N GLY A 42 -0.20 4.53 13.27
CA GLY A 42 -1.30 5.51 13.24
C GLY A 42 -2.70 4.86 13.35
N ASN A 43 -2.81 3.76 14.10
CA ASN A 43 -4.02 2.93 14.24
C ASN A 43 -4.64 2.48 12.90
N GLY A 44 -3.82 2.27 11.86
CA GLY A 44 -4.30 1.91 10.51
C GLY A 44 -4.99 3.03 9.75
N THR A 45 -4.88 4.29 10.21
CA THR A 45 -5.62 5.42 9.61
C THR A 45 -4.76 6.32 8.71
N LEU A 46 -3.48 5.99 8.51
CA LEU A 46 -2.53 6.83 7.78
C LEU A 46 -1.96 6.18 6.51
N GLY A 47 -2.21 4.89 6.25
CA GLY A 47 -1.59 4.11 5.18
C GLY A 47 -0.50 3.18 5.70
N ALA A 48 0.42 2.76 4.83
CA ALA A 48 1.50 1.84 5.18
C ALA A 48 2.82 2.59 5.40
N VAL A 49 3.37 2.57 6.62
CA VAL A 49 4.72 3.11 6.87
C VAL A 49 5.76 2.26 6.16
N ASN A 50 6.77 2.86 5.57
CA ASN A 50 7.74 2.16 4.72
C ASN A 50 8.52 1.08 5.48
N GLY A 51 9.00 1.40 6.67
CA GLY A 51 9.82 0.53 7.52
C GLY A 51 9.17 0.26 8.87
N MET A 52 9.11 -1.02 9.25
CA MET A 52 8.67 -1.47 10.57
C MET A 52 9.58 -2.62 11.00
N LEU A 53 10.05 -2.59 12.24
CA LEU A 53 10.84 -3.67 12.83
C LEU A 53 9.93 -4.84 13.22
N TYR A 54 10.49 -6.05 13.37
CA TYR A 54 9.74 -7.20 13.86
C TYR A 54 9.18 -7.01 15.28
N SER A 55 9.74 -6.09 16.06
CA SER A 55 9.20 -5.68 17.36
C SER A 55 7.88 -4.89 17.26
N GLY A 56 7.50 -4.43 16.06
CA GLY A 56 6.37 -3.51 15.86
C GLY A 56 6.73 -2.04 16.08
N GLU A 57 7.99 -1.73 16.35
CA GLU A 57 8.49 -0.36 16.40
C GLU A 57 8.85 0.16 15.01
N LYS A 58 8.59 1.45 14.77
CA LYS A 58 8.93 2.11 13.51
C LYS A 58 10.42 2.06 13.26
N ASP A 59 10.79 1.74 12.03
CA ASP A 59 12.20 1.81 11.64
C ASP A 59 12.61 3.27 11.44
N THR A 60 13.54 3.73 12.27
CA THR A 60 14.08 5.10 12.26
C THR A 60 15.50 5.18 11.71
N SER A 61 15.99 4.10 11.08
CA SER A 61 17.33 4.05 10.47
C SER A 61 17.51 5.03 9.31
N SER A 62 16.41 5.47 8.69
CA SER A 62 16.42 6.53 7.69
C SER A 62 15.15 7.36 7.76
N LEU A 63 15.21 8.60 7.27
CA LEU A 63 14.05 9.48 7.15
C LEU A 63 12.92 8.84 6.33
N GLN A 64 13.28 8.05 5.31
CA GLN A 64 12.31 7.42 4.42
C GLN A 64 11.65 6.18 5.04
N ALA A 65 12.31 5.51 5.99
CA ALA A 65 11.73 4.36 6.67
C ALA A 65 10.54 4.77 7.58
N ASP A 66 10.59 5.96 8.19
CA ASP A 66 9.52 6.53 9.03
C ASP A 66 8.43 7.27 8.22
N GLU A 67 8.49 7.23 6.89
CA GLU A 67 7.48 7.83 6.02
C GLU A 67 6.42 6.81 5.59
N VAL A 68 5.19 7.27 5.42
CA VAL A 68 4.19 6.62 4.57
C VAL A 68 4.30 7.23 3.19
N TRP A 69 4.69 6.46 2.18
CA TRP A 69 4.59 6.91 0.79
C TRP A 69 3.19 6.64 0.26
N THR A 70 2.48 7.70 -0.13
CA THR A 70 1.06 7.62 -0.53
C THR A 70 0.88 6.70 -1.75
N GLY A 71 1.75 6.84 -2.74
CA GLY A 71 1.72 6.00 -3.94
C GLY A 71 2.15 4.55 -3.69
N VAL A 72 3.07 4.29 -2.76
CA VAL A 72 3.41 2.91 -2.35
C VAL A 72 2.23 2.27 -1.64
N THR A 73 1.57 3.02 -0.75
CA THR A 73 0.38 2.52 -0.04
C THR A 73 -0.71 2.10 -1.01
N TYR A 74 -1.03 2.93 -2.01
CA TYR A 74 -2.04 2.57 -3.01
C TYR A 74 -1.62 1.38 -3.88
N PHE A 75 -0.35 1.28 -4.25
CA PHE A 75 0.15 0.15 -5.03
C PHE A 75 0.13 -1.16 -4.22
N LEU A 76 0.51 -1.10 -2.94
CA LEU A 76 0.40 -2.20 -1.99
C LEU A 76 -1.07 -2.63 -1.80
N SER A 77 -1.99 -1.68 -1.67
CA SER A 77 -3.44 -1.96 -1.60
C SER A 77 -3.93 -2.72 -2.83
N ALA A 78 -3.51 -2.29 -4.02
CA ALA A 78 -3.82 -2.97 -5.26
C ALA A 78 -3.27 -4.41 -5.27
N HIS A 79 -2.03 -4.60 -4.82
CA HIS A 79 -1.42 -5.92 -4.69
C HIS A 79 -2.17 -6.82 -3.69
N MET A 80 -2.54 -6.31 -2.51
CA MET A 80 -3.37 -7.03 -1.53
C MET A 80 -4.68 -7.54 -2.14
N ILE A 81 -5.40 -6.66 -2.86
CA ILE A 81 -6.65 -7.01 -3.55
C ILE A 81 -6.41 -8.12 -4.57
N SER A 82 -5.33 -8.03 -5.35
CA SER A 82 -4.97 -9.05 -6.35
C SER A 82 -4.69 -10.44 -5.78
N GLU A 83 -4.35 -10.53 -4.49
CA GLU A 83 -4.07 -11.77 -3.75
C GLU A 83 -5.26 -12.22 -2.87
N GLY A 84 -6.41 -11.56 -3.01
CA GLY A 84 -7.65 -11.88 -2.30
C GLY A 84 -7.80 -11.19 -0.93
N PHE A 85 -6.87 -10.33 -0.53
CA PHE A 85 -6.94 -9.54 0.71
C PHE A 85 -7.73 -8.24 0.48
N VAL A 86 -8.98 -8.38 0.04
CA VAL A 86 -9.80 -7.25 -0.44
C VAL A 86 -10.04 -6.23 0.67
N GLU A 87 -10.47 -6.69 1.85
CA GLU A 87 -10.75 -5.82 3.00
C GLU A 87 -9.48 -5.10 3.48
N GLN A 88 -8.36 -5.82 3.58
CA GLN A 88 -7.08 -5.26 4.00
C GLN A 88 -6.55 -4.25 2.97
N GLY A 89 -6.72 -4.53 1.69
CA GLY A 89 -6.33 -3.62 0.61
C GLY A 89 -7.08 -2.29 0.67
N PHE A 90 -8.42 -2.34 0.80
CA PHE A 90 -9.23 -1.12 0.96
C PHE A 90 -8.98 -0.42 2.30
N SER A 91 -8.82 -1.17 3.39
CA SER A 91 -8.45 -0.62 4.70
C SER A 91 -7.15 0.19 4.62
N THR A 92 -6.11 -0.39 4.00
CA THR A 92 -4.81 0.24 3.77
C THR A 92 -4.93 1.51 2.91
N ALA A 93 -5.69 1.46 1.80
CA ALA A 93 -5.90 2.62 0.92
C ALA A 93 -6.69 3.73 1.62
N SER A 94 -7.66 3.35 2.47
CA SER A 94 -8.49 4.30 3.22
C SER A 94 -7.67 5.16 4.16
N GLY A 95 -6.50 4.70 4.62
CA GLY A 95 -5.60 5.50 5.44
C GLY A 95 -5.10 6.76 4.72
N ILE A 96 -4.79 6.67 3.42
CA ILE A 96 -4.42 7.85 2.63
C ILE A 96 -5.63 8.78 2.44
N TYR A 97 -6.81 8.23 2.21
CA TYR A 97 -8.04 9.02 2.10
C TYR A 97 -8.34 9.79 3.41
N LYS A 98 -8.38 9.11 4.55
CA LYS A 98 -8.65 9.70 5.87
C LYS A 98 -7.61 10.76 6.24
N SER A 99 -6.33 10.44 6.06
CA SER A 99 -5.25 11.39 6.34
C SER A 99 -5.30 12.61 5.43
N CYS A 100 -5.27 12.43 4.11
CA CYS A 100 -5.16 13.54 3.16
C CYS A 100 -6.44 14.37 3.08
N PHE A 101 -7.62 13.73 3.04
CA PHE A 101 -8.87 14.40 2.70
C PHE A 101 -9.71 14.74 3.94
N GLU A 102 -9.69 13.91 4.99
CA GLU A 102 -10.52 14.18 6.19
C GLU A 102 -9.76 14.94 7.28
N SER A 103 -8.43 14.82 7.36
CA SER A 103 -7.63 15.40 8.46
C SER A 103 -6.65 16.48 8.03
N PHE A 104 -5.86 16.23 6.98
CA PHE A 104 -4.69 17.05 6.65
C PHE A 104 -5.00 18.18 5.68
N GLY A 105 -6.09 18.09 4.92
CA GLY A 105 -6.51 19.14 3.99
C GLY A 105 -5.71 19.14 2.68
N MET A 106 -5.21 17.99 2.24
CA MET A 106 -4.36 17.80 1.06
C MET A 106 -5.15 17.60 -0.24
N HIS A 107 -6.38 18.11 -0.30
CA HIS A 107 -7.21 18.05 -1.50
C HIS A 107 -6.47 18.66 -2.70
N TYR A 108 -6.45 17.95 -3.83
CA TYR A 108 -5.76 18.36 -5.07
C TYR A 108 -4.25 18.59 -4.95
N GLN A 109 -3.65 18.20 -3.81
CA GLN A 109 -2.23 18.43 -3.51
C GLN A 109 -1.61 17.23 -2.78
N THR A 110 -2.14 16.03 -3.00
CA THR A 110 -1.70 14.79 -2.34
C THR A 110 -0.16 14.66 -2.38
N PRO A 111 0.50 14.52 -1.22
CA PRO A 111 1.96 14.53 -1.15
C PRO A 111 2.58 13.18 -1.51
N GLU A 112 3.90 13.17 -1.74
CA GLU A 112 4.69 11.93 -1.80
C GLU A 112 4.60 11.17 -0.48
N ALA A 113 4.87 11.87 0.62
CA ALA A 113 5.03 11.25 1.93
C ALA A 113 4.24 11.95 3.02
N LEU A 114 3.73 11.14 3.95
CA LEU A 114 3.12 11.53 5.21
C LEU A 114 3.96 10.98 6.36
N TYR A 115 3.91 11.65 7.50
CA TYR A 115 4.44 11.13 8.77
C TYR A 115 3.28 10.82 9.72
N GLU A 116 3.59 10.16 10.84
CA GLU A 116 2.60 9.87 11.89
C GLU A 116 1.97 11.15 12.48
N LYS A 117 2.79 12.20 12.58
CA LYS A 117 2.33 13.56 12.92
C LYS A 117 1.93 14.27 11.62
N LYS A 118 1.10 15.30 11.72
CA LYS A 118 0.60 16.15 10.61
C LYS A 118 1.71 16.91 9.84
N TRP A 119 2.62 16.18 9.24
CA TRP A 119 3.78 16.61 8.47
C TRP A 119 3.76 15.83 7.15
N PHE A 120 4.25 16.46 6.09
CA PHE A 120 4.19 15.92 4.73
C PHE A 120 5.36 16.46 3.91
N ARG A 121 5.73 15.71 2.87
CA ARG A 121 6.83 16.06 1.97
C ARG A 121 6.37 15.99 0.52
N ALA A 122 6.77 17.00 -0.27
CA ALA A 122 6.52 17.12 -1.71
C ALA A 122 5.03 17.00 -2.07
N ILE A 123 4.26 18.09 -1.85
CA ILE A 123 2.83 18.19 -2.21
C ILE A 123 2.61 18.19 -3.73
N GLY A 124 1.42 17.79 -4.17
CA GLY A 124 1.06 17.74 -5.60
C GLY A 124 1.89 16.72 -6.38
N TYR A 125 2.11 15.56 -5.79
CA TYR A 125 3.05 14.57 -6.31
C TYR A 125 2.41 13.59 -7.28
N MET A 126 3.23 12.99 -8.14
CA MET A 126 2.78 12.05 -9.19
C MET A 126 2.42 10.67 -8.62
N ARG A 127 3.22 10.15 -7.69
CA ARG A 127 3.12 8.76 -7.20
C ARG A 127 1.72 8.36 -6.68
N PRO A 128 0.94 9.21 -5.98
CA PRO A 128 -0.42 8.87 -5.57
C PRO A 128 -1.37 8.42 -6.70
N LEU A 129 -1.06 8.72 -7.97
CA LEU A 129 -1.85 8.24 -9.11
C LEU A 129 -1.85 6.71 -9.24
N SER A 130 -0.98 5.99 -8.52
CA SER A 130 -1.01 4.52 -8.41
C SER A 130 -2.31 3.96 -7.81
N ILE A 131 -3.18 4.80 -7.23
CA ILE A 131 -4.54 4.40 -6.82
C ILE A 131 -5.32 3.71 -7.94
N TRP A 132 -5.07 4.09 -9.19
CA TRP A 132 -5.72 3.47 -10.36
C TRP A 132 -5.33 2.00 -10.58
N ALA A 133 -4.23 1.52 -9.99
CA ALA A 133 -3.89 0.10 -10.00
C ALA A 133 -4.93 -0.75 -9.24
N ILE A 134 -5.64 -0.17 -8.27
CA ILE A 134 -6.76 -0.85 -7.60
C ILE A 134 -7.85 -1.16 -8.63
N GLN A 135 -8.26 -0.17 -9.42
CA GLN A 135 -9.30 -0.36 -10.44
C GLN A 135 -8.87 -1.40 -11.48
N TRP A 136 -7.62 -1.33 -11.95
CA TRP A 136 -7.07 -2.33 -12.87
C TRP A 136 -7.26 -3.77 -12.35
N TYR A 137 -6.94 -4.04 -11.09
CA TYR A 137 -7.10 -5.37 -10.53
C TYR A 137 -8.56 -5.79 -10.34
N LEU A 138 -9.46 -4.86 -10.01
CA LEU A 138 -10.88 -5.14 -9.91
C LEU A 138 -11.46 -5.55 -11.27
N ASP A 139 -11.05 -4.85 -12.34
CA ASP A 139 -11.48 -5.15 -13.71
C ASP A 139 -10.92 -6.50 -14.17
N VAL A 140 -9.62 -6.76 -13.96
CA VAL A 140 -9.00 -8.06 -14.28
C VAL A 140 -9.66 -9.21 -13.52
N GLN A 141 -9.98 -9.02 -12.23
CA GLN A 141 -10.70 -10.05 -11.46
C GLN A 141 -12.10 -10.31 -12.00
N LYS A 142 -12.81 -9.26 -12.39
CA LYS A 142 -14.13 -9.37 -13.00
C LYS A 142 -14.07 -10.15 -14.31
N ASP A 143 -13.14 -9.82 -15.20
CA ASP A 143 -12.95 -10.51 -16.48
C ASP A 143 -12.63 -12.00 -16.28
N ILE A 144 -11.76 -12.34 -15.33
CA ILE A 144 -11.43 -13.74 -14.99
C ILE A 144 -12.67 -14.50 -14.49
N ASN A 145 -13.53 -13.85 -13.70
CA ASN A 145 -14.72 -14.48 -13.14
C ASN A 145 -15.85 -14.65 -14.18
N GLU A 146 -15.95 -13.74 -15.16
CA GLU A 146 -16.97 -13.81 -16.22
C GLU A 146 -16.62 -14.82 -17.33
N HIS A 147 -15.35 -15.19 -17.49
CA HIS A 147 -14.86 -16.09 -18.55
C HIS A 147 -14.32 -17.44 -18.03
N ARG A 148 -14.66 -17.82 -16.79
CA ARG A 148 -14.44 -19.14 -16.20
C ARG A 148 -15.73 -19.95 -16.16
#